data_AF-A0A069SN67-F1
#
_entry.id   AF-A0A069SN67-F1
#
_cell.length_a   1.000
_cell.length_b   1.000
_cell.length_c   1.000
_cell.angle_alpha   90.00
_cell.angle_beta   90.00
_cell.angle_gamma   90.00
#
_symmetry.space_group_name_H-M   'P 1'
#
loop_
_entity.id
_entity.type
_entity.pdbx_description
1 polymer ?
#
loop_
_entity_poly.entity_id
_entity_poly.type
_entity_poly.pdbx_seq_one_letter_code
_entity_poly.pdbx_strand_id
1 'polypeptide(L)'
;MCNIWFNPTNKSEEIKASDLKSLPKLKFINLTGGEPFIREDLPEIVEECYKHTDRIVISTSGWFEDRVIALAKQFPIIGIRISIEGLSCKNDELRGHAGGFDKGLRTLLALKEMGLKDIGFGCTVSNNNSKDMLSLYQLSKSLGMEFATAAFHNSYYFHKDDNVITNKNEVCGDFEQLIEWQLKENHPKSWFRAWFNMGLINYIEGGRRMLPCEAGSANFFIDPFGDVFPCNGLEEKYWKKSMGNIHETPDFMTIWTSKKAEEVRAMVRKCPKNCWMVGTASPVMHKYIKYPLKWALQNKLRSMQGKTVCLDKKWCDVGQDPCQGDLREKF
;
A
#
# COMPACT_ATOMS: atom_id res chain seq x y z
N MET A 1 0.27 -14.83 4.12
CA MET A 1 1.00 -13.95 3.17
C MET A 1 0.46 -14.16 1.75
N CYS A 2 0.66 -13.21 0.82
CA CYS A 2 0.14 -13.24 -0.56
C CYS A 2 0.60 -14.46 -1.37
N ASN A 3 -0.27 -14.99 -2.22
CA ASN A 3 -0.06 -16.17 -3.09
C ASN A 3 -0.05 -15.83 -4.59
N ILE A 4 0.07 -14.55 -4.98
CA ILE A 4 0.00 -14.13 -6.40
C ILE A 4 1.01 -14.85 -7.29
N TRP A 5 2.19 -15.21 -6.77
CA TRP A 5 3.24 -15.90 -7.52
C TRP A 5 2.88 -17.35 -7.91
N PHE A 6 1.92 -17.98 -7.22
CA PHE A 6 1.34 -19.26 -7.63
C PHE A 6 0.35 -19.14 -8.80
N ASN A 7 0.04 -17.91 -9.23
CA ASN A 7 -0.95 -17.60 -10.25
C ASN A 7 -0.31 -16.73 -11.34
N PRO A 8 0.70 -17.25 -12.08
CA PRO A 8 1.37 -16.49 -13.12
C PRO A 8 0.42 -16.10 -14.25
N THR A 9 0.62 -14.91 -14.79
CA THR A 9 -0.10 -14.36 -15.93
C THR A 9 0.43 -14.93 -17.25
N ASN A 10 -0.40 -14.86 -18.30
CA ASN A 10 0.03 -15.14 -19.66
C ASN A 10 0.60 -13.85 -20.29
N LYS A 11 1.89 -13.86 -20.66
CA LYS A 11 2.60 -12.70 -21.23
C LYS A 11 1.87 -12.05 -22.43
N SER A 12 1.16 -12.83 -23.25
CA SER A 12 0.45 -12.28 -24.43
C SER A 12 -0.80 -11.48 -24.07
N GLU A 13 -1.33 -11.67 -22.87
CA GLU A 13 -2.55 -11.02 -22.36
C GLU A 13 -2.22 -9.86 -21.41
N GLU A 14 -0.94 -9.66 -21.09
CA GLU A 14 -0.52 -8.60 -20.20
C GLU A 14 -0.59 -7.22 -20.88
N ILE A 15 -1.05 -6.21 -20.13
CA ILE A 15 -1.02 -4.80 -20.52
C ILE A 15 0.39 -4.39 -20.96
N LYS A 16 0.49 -3.55 -21.98
CA LYS A 16 1.74 -3.00 -22.50
C LYS A 16 1.80 -1.50 -22.26
N ALA A 17 2.98 -0.92 -22.46
CA ALA A 17 3.15 0.53 -22.43
C ALA A 17 2.17 1.26 -23.37
N SER A 18 1.86 0.68 -24.55
CA SER A 18 0.90 1.27 -25.49
C SER A 18 -0.51 1.44 -24.92
N ASP A 19 -0.95 0.52 -24.05
CA ASP A 19 -2.29 0.58 -23.46
C ASP A 19 -2.42 1.73 -22.46
N LEU A 20 -1.30 2.09 -21.80
CA LEU A 20 -1.25 3.14 -20.77
C LEU A 20 -1.25 4.56 -21.35
N LYS A 21 -1.18 4.73 -22.67
CA LYS A 21 -1.22 6.04 -23.33
C LYS A 21 -2.47 6.85 -23.05
N SER A 22 -3.57 6.16 -22.78
CA SER A 22 -4.88 6.78 -22.52
C SER A 22 -5.04 7.30 -21.10
N LEU A 23 -4.09 7.02 -20.20
CA LEU A 23 -4.17 7.44 -18.81
C LEU A 23 -4.28 8.97 -18.68
N PRO A 24 -5.02 9.47 -17.68
CA PRO A 24 -5.07 10.89 -17.37
C PRO A 24 -3.79 11.32 -16.64
N LYS A 25 -3.64 12.63 -16.39
CA LYS A 25 -2.63 13.11 -15.43
C LYS A 25 -2.96 12.61 -14.03
N LEU A 26 -1.97 11.97 -13.40
CA LEU A 26 -2.06 11.34 -12.08
C LEU A 26 -1.03 11.94 -11.14
N LYS A 27 -1.41 12.07 -9.87
CA LYS A 27 -0.50 12.53 -8.81
C LYS A 27 0.62 11.52 -8.51
N PHE A 28 0.33 10.23 -8.71
CA PHE A 28 1.20 9.14 -8.30
C PHE A 28 0.80 7.84 -9.00
N ILE A 29 1.79 7.07 -9.45
CA ILE A 29 1.61 5.69 -9.95
C ILE A 29 2.47 4.74 -9.11
N ASN A 30 1.87 3.63 -8.67
CA ASN A 30 2.61 2.50 -8.10
C ASN A 30 2.60 1.34 -9.08
N LEU A 31 3.79 0.90 -9.52
CA LEU A 31 3.94 -0.34 -10.27
C LEU A 31 4.20 -1.47 -9.27
N THR A 32 3.45 -2.56 -9.37
CA THR A 32 3.43 -3.68 -8.43
C THR A 32 3.14 -4.98 -9.19
N GLY A 33 3.07 -6.12 -8.50
CA GLY A 33 2.35 -7.33 -8.94
C GLY A 33 2.85 -8.08 -10.18
N GLY A 34 2.94 -9.42 -10.14
CA GLY A 34 3.35 -10.18 -8.96
C GLY A 34 4.75 -9.76 -8.52
N GLU A 35 5.67 -9.64 -9.49
CA GLU A 35 6.99 -9.04 -9.38
C GLU A 35 7.28 -8.25 -10.67
N PRO A 36 7.26 -6.90 -10.64
CA PRO A 36 7.47 -6.08 -11.83
C PRO A 36 8.78 -6.39 -12.55
N PHE A 37 9.85 -6.70 -11.80
CA PHE A 37 11.18 -6.96 -12.37
C PHE A 37 11.31 -8.35 -13.02
N ILE A 38 10.21 -9.07 -13.25
CA ILE A 38 10.18 -10.20 -14.20
C ILE A 38 9.95 -9.67 -15.63
N ARG A 39 9.19 -8.59 -15.81
CA ARG A 39 8.80 -8.06 -17.13
C ARG A 39 9.96 -7.41 -17.86
N GLU A 40 10.27 -7.88 -19.06
CA GLU A 40 11.36 -7.35 -19.90
C GLU A 40 11.06 -5.94 -20.43
N ASP A 41 9.78 -5.61 -20.62
CA ASP A 41 9.28 -4.32 -21.11
C ASP A 41 8.99 -3.29 -19.99
N LEU A 42 9.40 -3.57 -18.74
CA LEU A 42 9.22 -2.64 -17.62
C LEU A 42 9.79 -1.24 -17.89
N PRO A 43 10.97 -1.05 -18.53
CA PRO A 43 11.45 0.29 -18.88
C PRO A 43 10.49 1.09 -19.77
N GLU A 44 9.86 0.44 -20.75
CA GLU A 44 8.89 1.08 -21.66
C GLU A 44 7.62 1.50 -20.91
N ILE A 45 7.16 0.66 -19.97
CA ILE A 45 6.02 0.96 -19.10
C ILE A 45 6.34 2.18 -18.21
N VAL A 46 7.53 2.20 -17.60
CA VAL A 46 7.96 3.32 -16.75
C VAL A 46 8.05 4.61 -17.55
N GLU A 47 8.63 4.56 -18.76
CA GLU A 47 8.71 5.70 -19.67
C GLU A 47 7.33 6.25 -20.03
N GLU A 48 6.37 5.39 -20.37
CA GLU A 48 5.00 5.82 -20.63
C GLU A 48 4.35 6.40 -19.38
N CYS A 49 4.45 5.74 -18.23
CA CYS A 49 3.87 6.22 -16.98
C CYS A 49 4.38 7.62 -16.58
N TYR A 50 5.64 7.96 -16.85
CA TYR A 50 6.18 9.30 -16.57
C TYR A 50 5.54 10.40 -17.43
N LYS A 51 4.89 10.07 -18.54
CA LYS A 51 4.07 11.03 -19.30
C LYS A 51 2.79 11.40 -18.55
N HIS A 52 2.37 10.59 -17.57
CA HIS A 52 1.13 10.75 -16.83
C HIS A 52 1.34 11.20 -15.39
N THR A 53 2.53 11.01 -14.82
CA THR A 53 2.83 11.41 -13.45
C THR A 53 4.30 11.82 -13.26
N ASP A 54 4.55 12.72 -12.32
CA ASP A 54 5.92 13.08 -11.92
C ASP A 54 6.50 12.12 -10.87
N ARG A 55 5.69 11.17 -10.37
CA ARG A 55 6.09 10.29 -9.29
C ARG A 55 5.63 8.85 -9.50
N ILE A 56 6.60 7.99 -9.77
CA ILE A 56 6.45 6.54 -9.85
C ILE A 56 7.17 5.89 -8.68
N VAL A 57 6.54 4.93 -8.02
CA VAL A 57 7.20 4.02 -7.07
C VAL A 57 6.96 2.59 -7.52
N ILE A 58 8.02 1.78 -7.60
CA ILE A 58 7.92 0.35 -7.87
C ILE A 58 8.03 -0.44 -6.57
N SER A 59 7.05 -1.31 -6.32
CA SER A 59 7.07 -2.29 -5.25
C SER A 59 7.69 -3.59 -5.77
N THR A 60 8.74 -4.10 -5.12
CA THR A 60 9.46 -5.31 -5.55
C THR A 60 9.87 -6.16 -4.35
N SER A 61 10.05 -7.46 -4.57
CA SER A 61 10.69 -8.38 -3.61
C SER A 61 12.16 -8.07 -3.38
N GLY A 62 12.81 -7.34 -4.31
CA GLY A 62 14.26 -7.10 -4.28
C GLY A 62 15.11 -8.28 -4.77
N TRP A 63 14.49 -9.32 -5.33
CA TRP A 63 15.21 -10.51 -5.80
C TRP A 63 16.09 -10.24 -7.03
N PHE A 64 15.60 -9.39 -7.95
CA PHE A 64 16.24 -9.05 -9.22
C PHE A 64 17.11 -7.79 -9.12
N GLU A 65 18.07 -7.79 -8.18
CA GLU A 65 18.94 -6.64 -7.87
C GLU A 65 19.53 -5.94 -9.09
N ASP A 66 20.15 -6.69 -10.02
CA ASP A 66 20.80 -6.11 -11.20
C ASP A 66 19.80 -5.34 -12.08
N ARG A 67 18.56 -5.85 -12.19
CA ARG A 67 17.49 -5.21 -12.96
C ARG A 67 16.95 -3.97 -12.25
N VAL A 68 16.84 -4.00 -10.92
CA VAL A 68 16.47 -2.83 -10.11
C VAL A 68 17.48 -1.70 -10.30
N ILE A 69 18.77 -2.03 -10.18
CA ILE A 69 19.87 -1.07 -10.35
C ILE A 69 19.91 -0.53 -11.78
N ALA A 70 19.76 -1.39 -12.79
CA ALA A 70 19.75 -0.96 -14.19
C ALA A 70 18.60 0.01 -14.49
N LEU A 71 17.39 -0.29 -14.01
CA LEU A 71 16.22 0.59 -14.18
C LEU A 71 16.43 1.93 -13.46
N ALA A 72 16.97 1.91 -12.24
CA ALA A 72 17.25 3.13 -11.49
C ALA A 72 18.31 4.02 -12.15
N LYS A 73 19.27 3.45 -12.89
CA LYS A 73 20.23 4.22 -13.71
C LYS A 73 19.53 4.94 -14.86
N GLN A 74 18.56 4.29 -15.49
CA GLN A 74 17.78 4.87 -16.58
C GLN A 74 16.79 5.94 -16.08
N PHE A 75 16.20 5.72 -14.89
CA PHE A 75 15.19 6.60 -14.28
C PHE A 75 15.62 7.04 -12.87
N PRO A 76 16.51 8.04 -12.73
CA PRO A 76 17.14 8.40 -11.45
C PRO A 76 16.20 9.05 -10.41
N ILE A 77 14.95 9.33 -10.80
CA ILE A 77 13.91 9.87 -9.91
C ILE A 77 12.87 8.81 -9.50
N ILE A 78 13.06 7.54 -9.89
CA ILE A 78 12.12 6.47 -9.56
C ILE A 78 12.19 6.14 -8.08
N GLY A 79 11.03 5.90 -7.48
CA GLY A 79 10.95 5.38 -6.13
C GLY A 79 11.00 3.85 -6.12
N ILE A 80 11.71 3.26 -5.16
CA ILE A 80 11.78 1.80 -4.99
C ILE A 80 11.34 1.45 -3.56
N ARG A 81 10.42 0.51 -3.44
CA ARG A 81 10.04 -0.08 -2.15
C ARG A 81 10.28 -1.57 -2.20
N ILE A 82 11.31 -2.00 -1.48
CA ILE A 82 11.62 -3.42 -1.33
C ILE A 82 10.78 -3.95 -0.17
N SER A 83 10.01 -4.98 -0.46
CA SER A 83 9.28 -5.67 0.58
C SER A 83 10.27 -6.44 1.46
N ILE A 84 10.26 -6.19 2.77
CA ILE A 84 11.03 -6.92 3.78
C ILE A 84 10.09 -7.18 4.96
N GLU A 85 9.86 -8.46 5.25
CA GLU A 85 8.85 -8.89 6.24
C GLU A 85 9.44 -9.12 7.64
N GLY A 86 10.76 -9.16 7.77
CA GLY A 86 11.43 -9.31 9.06
C GLY A 86 12.94 -9.10 8.93
N LEU A 87 13.71 -9.29 9.99
CA LEU A 87 15.17 -9.32 9.87
C LEU A 87 15.62 -10.66 9.29
N SER A 88 16.62 -10.64 8.40
CA SER A 88 17.35 -11.80 7.85
C SER A 88 16.53 -13.10 7.81
N CYS A 89 16.77 -14.04 8.73
CA CYS A 89 16.08 -15.33 8.79
C CYS A 89 14.54 -15.23 8.78
N LYS A 90 13.95 -14.28 9.50
CA LYS A 90 12.48 -14.15 9.58
C LYS A 90 11.88 -13.69 8.25
N ASN A 91 12.55 -12.80 7.53
CA ASN A 91 12.12 -12.41 6.19
C ASN A 91 12.17 -13.61 5.24
N ASP A 92 13.28 -14.33 5.24
CA ASP A 92 13.51 -15.42 4.30
C ASP A 92 12.56 -16.60 4.55
N GLU A 93 12.28 -16.91 5.83
CA GLU A 93 11.25 -17.85 6.26
C GLU A 93 9.88 -17.45 5.72
N LEU A 94 9.46 -16.20 5.95
CA LEU A 94 8.12 -15.74 5.56
C LEU A 94 7.94 -15.59 4.04
N ARG A 95 9.01 -15.24 3.32
CA ARG A 95 9.00 -15.11 1.86
C ARG A 95 9.30 -16.41 1.12
N GLY A 96 9.81 -17.44 1.80
CA GLY A 96 10.17 -18.73 1.20
C GLY A 96 11.44 -18.71 0.35
N HIS A 97 12.32 -17.71 0.53
CA HIS A 97 13.54 -17.56 -0.26
C HIS A 97 14.73 -17.15 0.61
N ALA A 98 15.69 -18.05 0.78
CA ALA A 98 16.94 -17.77 1.49
C ALA A 98 17.77 -16.69 0.77
N GLY A 99 18.35 -15.78 1.55
CA GLY A 99 19.12 -14.62 1.09
C GLY A 99 18.25 -13.45 0.58
N GLY A 100 16.92 -13.51 0.74
CA GLY A 100 16.01 -12.46 0.27
C GLY A 100 16.24 -11.13 0.99
N PHE A 101 16.45 -11.18 2.32
CA PHE A 101 16.74 -9.99 3.12
C PHE A 101 18.04 -9.32 2.66
N ASP A 102 19.13 -10.09 2.54
CA ASP A 102 20.46 -9.57 2.22
C ASP A 102 20.49 -8.95 0.82
N LYS A 103 19.87 -9.60 -0.17
CA LYS A 103 19.70 -9.03 -1.52
C LYS A 103 18.91 -7.73 -1.49
N GLY A 104 17.78 -7.70 -0.78
CA GLY A 104 16.96 -6.50 -0.64
C GLY A 104 17.74 -5.34 -0.01
N LEU A 105 18.43 -5.60 1.09
CA LEU A 105 19.23 -4.59 1.78
C LEU A 105 20.39 -4.09 0.91
N ARG A 106 21.14 -4.99 0.27
CA ARG A 106 22.23 -4.64 -0.65
C ARG A 106 21.74 -3.78 -1.82
N THR A 107 20.61 -4.14 -2.40
CA THR A 107 19.96 -3.35 -3.46
C THR A 107 19.66 -1.94 -2.96
N LEU A 108 19.03 -1.78 -1.79
CA LEU A 108 18.72 -0.45 -1.24
C LEU A 108 19.98 0.37 -0.93
N LEU A 109 21.05 -0.25 -0.44
CA LEU A 109 22.32 0.43 -0.20
C LEU A 109 22.96 0.91 -1.52
N ALA A 110 22.98 0.06 -2.56
CA ALA A 110 23.47 0.45 -3.88
C ALA A 110 22.65 1.61 -4.48
N LEU A 111 21.32 1.56 -4.39
CA LEU A 111 20.45 2.66 -4.85
C LEU A 111 20.70 3.95 -4.07
N LYS A 112 20.99 3.86 -2.77
CA LYS A 112 21.34 5.01 -1.93
C LYS A 112 22.68 5.62 -2.36
N GLU A 113 23.68 4.79 -2.62
CA GLU A 113 25.00 5.22 -3.12
C GLU A 113 24.89 5.90 -4.49
N MET A 114 23.96 5.45 -5.33
CA MET A 114 23.61 6.11 -6.60
C MET A 114 22.88 7.44 -6.42
N GLY A 115 22.49 7.81 -5.19
CA GLY A 115 21.85 9.09 -4.88
C GLY A 115 20.32 9.09 -4.95
N LEU A 116 19.67 7.92 -5.09
CA LEU A 116 18.20 7.86 -5.10
C LEU A 116 17.64 8.20 -3.72
N LYS A 117 16.62 9.08 -3.71
CA LYS A 117 16.03 9.61 -2.48
C LYS A 117 14.75 8.90 -2.04
N ASP A 118 13.92 8.45 -2.98
CA ASP A 118 12.63 7.82 -2.68
C ASP A 118 12.77 6.28 -2.56
N ILE A 119 13.64 5.80 -1.67
CA ILE A 119 13.91 4.37 -1.45
C ILE A 119 13.60 3.91 -0.02
N GLY A 120 13.25 2.63 0.15
CA GLY A 120 13.03 2.07 1.48
C GLY A 120 12.29 0.75 1.52
N PHE A 121 11.78 0.42 2.71
CA PHE A 121 11.21 -0.89 3.03
C PHE A 121 9.67 -0.84 3.09
N GLY A 122 9.04 -1.95 2.70
CA GLY A 122 7.65 -2.25 3.02
C GLY A 122 7.54 -3.51 3.87
N CYS A 123 6.88 -3.43 5.02
CA CYS A 123 6.65 -4.57 5.91
C CYS A 123 5.15 -4.84 6.02
N THR A 124 4.74 -6.07 5.71
CA THR A 124 3.38 -6.55 5.90
C THR A 124 3.30 -7.33 7.20
N VAL A 125 2.75 -6.70 8.22
CA VAL A 125 2.67 -7.25 9.57
C VAL A 125 1.64 -8.37 9.65
N SER A 126 2.03 -9.41 10.37
CA SER A 126 1.34 -10.69 10.55
C SER A 126 1.55 -11.18 11.98
N ASN A 127 1.10 -12.41 12.26
CA ASN A 127 1.28 -13.03 13.57
C ASN A 127 2.74 -13.22 13.98
N ASN A 128 3.67 -13.25 13.02
CA ASN A 128 5.02 -13.78 13.24
C ASN A 128 6.15 -12.74 13.09
N ASN A 129 5.83 -11.47 12.85
CA ASN A 129 6.83 -10.45 12.51
C ASN A 129 6.57 -9.03 13.06
N SER A 130 5.64 -8.85 13.98
CA SER A 130 5.35 -7.52 14.55
C SER A 130 6.53 -6.94 15.35
N LYS A 131 7.30 -7.78 16.05
CA LYS A 131 8.55 -7.36 16.70
C LYS A 131 9.65 -7.01 15.70
N ASP A 132 9.76 -7.77 14.63
CA ASP A 132 10.71 -7.45 13.55
C ASP A 132 10.35 -6.13 12.85
N MET A 133 9.07 -5.78 12.72
CA MET A 133 8.65 -4.47 12.20
C MET A 133 9.30 -3.32 12.99
N LEU A 134 9.36 -3.42 14.32
CA LEU A 134 10.04 -2.43 15.16
C LEU A 134 11.53 -2.33 14.83
N SER A 135 12.19 -3.46 14.67
CA SER A 135 13.61 -3.52 14.31
C SER A 135 13.88 -2.96 12.91
N LEU A 136 13.01 -3.28 11.94
CA LEU A 136 13.07 -2.76 10.57
C LEU A 136 12.85 -1.25 10.52
N TYR A 137 11.97 -0.71 11.35
CA TYR A 137 11.79 0.73 11.48
C TYR A 137 13.06 1.41 12.02
N GLN A 138 13.71 0.84 13.04
CA GLN A 138 14.98 1.37 13.54
C GLN A 138 16.08 1.31 12.47
N LEU A 139 16.15 0.21 11.71
CA LEU A 139 17.05 0.06 10.57
C LEU A 139 16.77 1.11 9.48
N SER A 140 15.50 1.34 9.15
CA SER A 140 15.15 2.38 8.16
C SER A 140 15.58 3.77 8.63
N LYS A 141 15.45 4.04 9.94
CA LYS A 141 15.88 5.30 10.55
C LYS A 141 17.40 5.47 10.49
N SER A 142 18.18 4.45 10.83
CA SER A 142 19.65 4.53 10.75
C SER A 142 20.15 4.70 9.31
N LEU A 143 19.44 4.11 8.35
CA LEU A 143 19.76 4.23 6.93
C LEU A 143 19.18 5.47 6.26
N GLY A 144 18.35 6.27 6.95
CA GLY A 144 17.68 7.43 6.35
C GLY A 144 16.72 7.05 5.21
N MET A 145 16.10 5.88 5.31
CA MET A 145 15.21 5.31 4.31
C MET A 145 13.75 5.37 4.75
N GLU A 146 12.87 5.24 3.76
CA GLU A 146 11.44 5.22 3.99
C GLU A 146 10.96 3.89 4.57
N PHE A 147 9.93 3.92 5.40
CA PHE A 147 9.34 2.73 6.00
C PHE A 147 7.84 2.77 5.82
N ALA A 148 7.32 1.75 5.13
CA ALA A 148 5.90 1.56 4.91
C ALA A 148 5.42 0.33 5.70
N THR A 149 4.31 0.51 6.41
CA THR A 149 3.65 -0.54 7.18
C THR A 149 2.34 -0.93 6.50
N ALA A 150 2.03 -2.21 6.60
CA ALA A 150 0.72 -2.78 6.28
C ALA A 150 0.42 -3.89 7.29
N ALA A 151 -0.83 -4.33 7.36
CA ALA A 151 -1.21 -5.61 7.96
C ALA A 151 -1.61 -6.58 6.84
N PHE A 152 -1.59 -7.90 7.06
CA PHE A 152 -2.15 -8.82 6.05
C PHE A 152 -3.59 -8.45 5.71
N HIS A 153 -3.88 -8.47 4.41
CA HIS A 153 -5.20 -8.29 3.85
C HIS A 153 -5.52 -9.50 2.96
N ASN A 154 -6.80 -9.80 2.85
CA ASN A 154 -7.33 -10.76 1.89
C ASN A 154 -7.85 -10.01 0.67
N SER A 155 -7.66 -10.56 -0.53
CA SER A 155 -8.25 -10.04 -1.77
C SER A 155 -8.06 -11.02 -2.91
N TYR A 156 -8.83 -10.83 -3.99
CA TYR A 156 -8.64 -11.56 -5.24
C TYR A 156 -7.20 -11.41 -5.75
N TYR A 157 -6.65 -10.18 -5.66
CA TYR A 157 -5.32 -9.85 -6.15
C TYR A 157 -4.22 -10.59 -5.36
N PHE A 158 -4.40 -10.77 -4.05
CA PHE A 158 -3.43 -11.51 -3.25
C PHE A 158 -3.59 -13.03 -3.32
N HIS A 159 -4.64 -13.53 -4.00
CA HIS A 159 -5.04 -14.95 -4.00
C HIS A 159 -5.12 -15.53 -2.57
N LYS A 160 -5.73 -14.75 -1.67
CA LYS A 160 -5.85 -15.08 -0.26
C LYS A 160 -7.18 -14.61 0.33
N ASP A 161 -7.78 -15.46 1.15
CA ASP A 161 -9.04 -15.28 1.88
C ASP A 161 -8.94 -15.66 3.38
N ASP A 162 -7.81 -16.22 3.78
CA ASP A 162 -7.57 -16.87 5.09
C ASP A 162 -6.59 -16.12 6.00
N ASN A 163 -6.02 -14.99 5.57
CA ASN A 163 -5.10 -14.24 6.45
C ASN A 163 -5.89 -13.64 7.63
N VAL A 164 -5.49 -13.99 8.85
CA VAL A 164 -6.05 -13.47 10.10
C VAL A 164 -4.93 -13.23 11.09
N ILE A 165 -4.97 -12.08 11.78
CA ILE A 165 -4.11 -11.83 12.94
C ILE A 165 -4.80 -12.34 14.20
N THR A 166 -4.25 -13.39 14.80
CA THR A 166 -4.80 -14.10 15.97
C THR A 166 -4.18 -13.61 17.28
N ASN A 167 -2.89 -13.27 17.31
CA ASN A 167 -2.20 -12.70 18.47
C ASN A 167 -2.35 -11.16 18.55
N LYS A 168 -3.60 -10.67 18.49
CA LYS A 168 -3.93 -9.24 18.42
C LYS A 168 -3.23 -8.39 19.48
N ASN A 169 -3.16 -8.84 20.73
CA ASN A 169 -2.53 -8.07 21.80
C ASN A 169 -1.05 -7.79 21.55
N GLU A 170 -0.30 -8.77 21.06
CA GLU A 170 1.12 -8.61 20.73
C GLU A 170 1.29 -7.67 19.54
N VAL A 171 0.58 -7.95 18.44
CA VAL A 171 0.71 -7.17 17.21
C VAL A 171 0.26 -5.72 17.42
N CYS A 172 -0.87 -5.50 18.09
CA CYS A 172 -1.34 -4.15 18.42
C CYS A 172 -0.33 -3.46 19.34
N GLY A 173 0.17 -4.11 20.40
CA GLY A 173 1.18 -3.55 21.29
C GLY A 173 2.46 -3.11 20.57
N ASP A 174 2.93 -3.90 19.60
CA ASP A 174 4.08 -3.52 18.76
C ASP A 174 3.77 -2.31 17.85
N PHE A 175 2.56 -2.22 17.29
CA PHE A 175 2.13 -1.01 16.57
C PHE A 175 2.04 0.22 17.49
N GLU A 176 1.58 0.05 18.73
CA GLU A 176 1.55 1.13 19.73
C GLU A 176 2.97 1.63 20.02
N GLN A 177 3.92 0.72 20.20
CA GLN A 177 5.33 1.07 20.38
C GLN A 177 5.89 1.84 19.18
N LEU A 178 5.57 1.41 17.95
CA LEU A 178 5.96 2.11 16.72
C LEU A 178 5.38 3.53 16.67
N ILE A 179 4.10 3.69 17.02
CA ILE A 179 3.40 4.97 17.10
C ILE A 179 4.11 5.93 18.06
N GLU A 180 4.49 5.43 19.25
CA GLU A 180 5.23 6.22 20.23
C GLU A 180 6.58 6.70 19.69
N TRP A 181 7.34 5.84 19.02
CA TRP A 181 8.62 6.21 18.41
C TRP A 181 8.44 7.26 17.31
N GLN A 182 7.43 7.10 16.46
CA GLN A 182 7.12 8.04 15.39
C GLN A 182 6.70 9.42 15.92
N LEU A 183 5.99 9.48 17.05
CA LEU A 183 5.61 10.75 17.70
C LEU A 183 6.80 11.45 18.40
N LYS A 184 7.82 10.70 18.81
CA LYS A 184 9.08 11.27 19.33
C LYS A 184 9.90 11.97 18.24
N GLU A 185 9.72 11.61 16.97
CA GLU A 185 10.41 12.26 15.86
C GLU A 185 10.03 13.74 15.68
N ASN A 186 10.91 14.52 15.07
CA ASN A 186 10.69 15.94 14.79
C ASN A 186 9.99 16.20 13.45
N HIS A 187 9.86 15.19 12.59
CA HIS A 187 9.32 15.35 11.24
C HIS A 187 7.80 15.11 11.21
N PRO A 188 6.96 16.08 10.75
CA PRO A 188 5.50 15.93 10.77
C PRO A 188 4.97 14.68 10.06
N LYS A 189 5.59 14.27 8.95
CA LYS A 189 5.26 13.03 8.23
C LYS A 189 5.23 11.80 9.16
N SER A 190 6.12 11.71 10.15
CA SER A 190 6.15 10.61 11.10
C SER A 190 4.92 10.61 12.01
N TRP A 191 4.40 11.80 12.38
CA TRP A 191 3.17 11.90 13.19
C TRP A 191 1.93 11.49 12.40
N PHE A 192 1.87 11.79 11.10
CA PHE A 192 0.80 11.29 10.23
C PHE A 192 0.91 9.78 9.98
N ARG A 193 2.13 9.23 9.93
CA ARG A 193 2.35 7.77 9.92
C ARG A 193 1.87 7.12 11.20
N ALA A 194 2.06 7.76 12.35
CA ALA A 194 1.53 7.28 13.62
C ALA A 194 0.00 7.20 13.60
N TRP A 195 -0.67 8.21 13.05
CA TRP A 195 -2.13 8.15 12.87
C TRP A 195 -2.56 7.03 11.90
N PHE A 196 -1.83 6.84 10.79
CA PHE A 196 -2.08 5.74 9.87
C PHE A 196 -1.94 4.37 10.55
N ASN A 197 -0.90 4.18 11.36
CA ASN A 197 -0.65 2.96 12.13
C ASN A 197 -1.73 2.72 13.19
N MET A 198 -2.29 3.77 13.80
CA MET A 198 -3.47 3.64 14.67
C MET A 198 -4.68 3.07 13.91
N GLY A 199 -4.84 3.44 12.63
CA GLY A 199 -5.85 2.84 11.76
C GLY A 199 -5.58 1.36 11.43
N LEU A 200 -4.32 0.92 11.39
CA LEU A 200 -3.97 -0.50 11.27
C LEU A 200 -4.36 -1.27 12.54
N ILE A 201 -4.12 -0.72 13.74
CA ILE A 201 -4.60 -1.29 15.01
C ILE A 201 -6.13 -1.46 14.96
N ASN A 202 -6.85 -0.40 14.57
CA ASN A 202 -8.30 -0.44 14.44
C ASN A 202 -8.78 -1.52 13.45
N TYR A 203 -8.09 -1.69 12.32
CA TYR A 203 -8.37 -2.76 11.36
C TYR A 203 -8.20 -4.15 11.97
N ILE A 204 -7.08 -4.39 12.67
CA ILE A 204 -6.74 -5.68 13.31
C ILE A 204 -7.77 -6.06 14.39
N GLU A 205 -8.26 -5.08 15.12
CA GLU A 205 -9.31 -5.27 16.14
C GLU A 205 -10.68 -5.56 15.55
N GLY A 206 -10.88 -5.38 14.24
CA GLY A 206 -12.17 -5.52 13.56
C GLY A 206 -13.01 -4.25 13.62
N GLY A 207 -12.42 -3.12 14.00
CA GLY A 207 -13.09 -1.84 14.06
C GLY A 207 -13.50 -1.34 12.67
N ARG A 208 -14.58 -0.55 12.64
CA ARG A 208 -15.03 0.16 11.44
C ARG A 208 -13.94 1.11 10.96
N ARG A 209 -13.74 1.25 9.64
CA ARG A 209 -12.75 2.20 9.08
C ARG A 209 -12.91 3.60 9.68
N MET A 210 -11.80 4.20 10.10
CA MET A 210 -11.82 5.53 10.72
C MET A 210 -12.19 6.66 9.75
N LEU A 211 -11.78 6.56 8.48
CA LEU A 211 -12.15 7.46 7.39
C LEU A 211 -12.80 6.67 6.25
N PRO A 212 -13.68 7.31 5.45
CA PRO A 212 -14.34 6.65 4.33
C PRO A 212 -13.35 6.10 3.31
N CYS A 213 -13.80 5.14 2.52
CA CYS A 213 -13.08 4.66 1.35
C CYS A 213 -13.62 5.39 0.11
N GLU A 214 -12.74 6.06 -0.62
CA GLU A 214 -13.09 6.74 -1.90
C GLU A 214 -12.42 6.06 -3.10
N ALA A 215 -12.14 4.76 -2.99
CA ALA A 215 -11.70 3.93 -4.11
C ALA A 215 -12.66 4.06 -5.31
N GLY A 216 -12.14 4.09 -6.53
CA GLY A 216 -12.93 4.37 -7.74
C GLY A 216 -13.32 5.84 -7.94
N SER A 217 -13.04 6.73 -6.98
CA SER A 217 -13.18 8.19 -7.13
C SER A 217 -11.85 8.92 -6.95
N ALA A 218 -11.04 8.50 -5.97
CA ALA A 218 -9.74 9.10 -5.66
C ALA A 218 -8.55 8.28 -6.20
N ASN A 219 -8.78 7.02 -6.58
CA ASN A 219 -7.78 6.10 -7.11
C ASN A 219 -8.48 4.97 -7.90
N PHE A 220 -7.69 4.24 -8.68
CA PHE A 220 -8.08 3.01 -9.36
C PHE A 220 -6.90 2.03 -9.36
N PHE A 221 -7.18 0.79 -9.75
CA PHE A 221 -6.21 -0.27 -9.94
C PHE A 221 -6.43 -0.88 -11.33
N ILE A 222 -5.39 -0.98 -12.14
CA ILE A 222 -5.41 -1.70 -13.41
C ILE A 222 -4.71 -3.03 -13.17
N ASP A 223 -5.39 -4.13 -13.44
CA ASP A 223 -4.80 -5.44 -13.33
C ASP A 223 -3.97 -5.80 -14.59
N PRO A 224 -3.26 -6.94 -14.60
CA PRO A 224 -2.43 -7.31 -15.74
C PRO A 224 -3.20 -7.48 -17.06
N PHE A 225 -4.51 -7.72 -17.03
CA PHE A 225 -5.34 -7.96 -18.22
C PHE A 225 -6.09 -6.72 -18.70
N GLY A 226 -5.80 -5.56 -18.08
CA GLY A 226 -6.38 -4.28 -18.44
C GLY A 226 -7.69 -3.94 -17.76
N ASP A 227 -8.19 -4.80 -16.86
CA ASP A 227 -9.41 -4.51 -16.10
C ASP A 227 -9.14 -3.38 -15.09
N VAL A 228 -10.02 -2.38 -15.11
CA VAL A 228 -9.95 -1.21 -14.23
C VAL A 228 -10.86 -1.45 -13.03
N PHE A 229 -10.28 -1.66 -11.86
CA PHE A 229 -10.97 -1.81 -10.59
C PHE A 229 -10.89 -0.53 -9.74
N PRO A 230 -11.82 -0.32 -8.80
CA PRO A 230 -11.72 0.79 -7.85
C PRO A 230 -10.54 0.62 -6.88
N CYS A 231 -10.13 -0.61 -6.58
CA CYS A 231 -8.96 -0.94 -5.77
C CYS A 231 -8.55 -2.42 -5.97
N ASN A 232 -7.37 -2.80 -5.48
CA ASN A 232 -6.89 -4.20 -5.44
C ASN A 232 -7.36 -4.99 -4.19
N GLY A 233 -8.20 -4.38 -3.36
CA GLY A 233 -8.68 -4.94 -2.10
C GLY A 233 -10.03 -5.65 -2.17
N LEU A 234 -10.49 -6.03 -3.36
CA LEU A 234 -11.81 -6.65 -3.55
C LEU A 234 -11.77 -8.14 -3.15
N GLU A 235 -12.86 -8.65 -2.61
CA GLU A 235 -13.05 -10.07 -2.31
C GLU A 235 -14.41 -10.50 -2.83
N GLU A 236 -14.47 -11.63 -3.52
CA GLU A 236 -15.68 -12.11 -4.18
C GLU A 236 -16.83 -12.35 -3.20
N LYS A 237 -16.52 -12.77 -1.95
CA LYS A 237 -17.51 -12.93 -0.87
C LYS A 237 -18.25 -11.64 -0.50
N TYR A 238 -17.68 -10.48 -0.80
CA TYR A 238 -18.37 -9.19 -0.66
C TYR A 238 -18.85 -8.75 -2.03
N TRP A 239 -17.92 -8.43 -2.92
CA TRP A 239 -18.17 -8.13 -4.32
C TRP A 239 -16.84 -7.91 -5.06
N LYS A 240 -16.85 -8.18 -6.36
CA LYS A 240 -15.77 -7.86 -7.29
C LYS A 240 -16.39 -7.44 -8.62
N LYS A 241 -16.24 -6.16 -8.98
CA LYS A 241 -16.79 -5.62 -10.23
C LYS A 241 -15.79 -4.64 -10.85
N SER A 242 -15.42 -4.91 -12.10
CA SER A 242 -14.60 -4.02 -12.93
C SER A 242 -15.41 -2.81 -13.38
N MET A 243 -14.76 -1.67 -13.55
CA MET A 243 -15.31 -0.42 -14.09
C MET A 243 -15.29 -0.43 -15.62
N GLY A 244 -14.50 -1.30 -16.25
CA GLY A 244 -14.26 -1.39 -17.69
C GLY A 244 -12.85 -1.94 -17.96
N ASN A 245 -12.50 -2.20 -19.22
CA ASN A 245 -11.18 -2.67 -19.61
C ASN A 245 -10.49 -1.65 -20.54
N ILE A 246 -9.23 -1.34 -20.26
CA ILE A 246 -8.44 -0.35 -21.00
C ILE A 246 -8.19 -0.72 -22.47
N HIS A 247 -8.22 -2.00 -22.83
CA HIS A 247 -8.09 -2.43 -24.23
C HIS A 247 -9.34 -2.16 -25.07
N GLU A 248 -10.49 -1.89 -24.43
CA GLU A 248 -11.77 -1.69 -25.11
C GLU A 248 -12.00 -0.23 -25.54
N THR A 249 -11.17 0.71 -25.10
CA THR A 249 -11.33 2.14 -25.42
C THR A 249 -9.99 2.85 -25.62
N PRO A 250 -9.88 3.76 -26.60
CA PRO A 250 -8.68 4.59 -26.77
C PRO A 250 -8.56 5.70 -25.72
N ASP A 251 -9.63 6.00 -24.97
CA ASP A 251 -9.67 7.03 -23.93
C ASP A 251 -10.10 6.45 -22.58
N PHE A 252 -9.24 6.59 -21.57
CA PHE A 252 -9.50 6.11 -20.21
C PHE A 252 -10.72 6.79 -19.59
N MET A 253 -10.99 8.06 -19.94
CA MET A 253 -12.11 8.79 -19.36
C MET A 253 -13.45 8.19 -19.75
N THR A 254 -13.54 7.51 -20.90
CA THR A 254 -14.72 6.74 -21.28
C THR A 254 -15.07 5.66 -20.25
N ILE A 255 -14.07 4.94 -19.70
CA ILE A 255 -14.29 4.01 -18.58
C ILE A 255 -14.65 4.79 -17.32
N TRP A 256 -13.86 5.82 -17.00
CA TRP A 256 -13.95 6.52 -15.72
C TRP A 256 -15.28 7.24 -15.51
N THR A 257 -15.89 7.81 -16.56
CA THR A 257 -17.19 8.51 -16.48
C THR A 257 -18.36 7.63 -16.92
N SER A 258 -18.15 6.34 -17.16
CA SER A 258 -19.20 5.43 -17.59
C SER A 258 -20.25 5.20 -16.49
N LYS A 259 -21.46 4.81 -16.90
CA LYS A 259 -22.50 4.30 -15.98
C LYS A 259 -22.00 3.11 -15.15
N LYS A 260 -21.20 2.22 -15.75
CA LYS A 260 -20.58 1.07 -15.06
C LYS A 260 -19.65 1.53 -13.93
N ALA A 261 -18.85 2.55 -14.16
CA ALA A 261 -18.02 3.17 -13.13
C ALA A 261 -18.85 3.83 -12.01
N GLU A 262 -19.95 4.50 -12.34
CA GLU A 262 -20.87 5.07 -11.34
C GLU A 262 -21.54 4.00 -10.47
N GLU A 263 -21.97 2.88 -11.06
CA GLU A 263 -22.48 1.72 -10.33
C GLU A 263 -21.43 1.15 -9.38
N VAL A 264 -20.18 0.98 -9.84
CA VAL A 264 -19.08 0.52 -8.99
C VAL A 264 -18.81 1.50 -7.84
N ARG A 265 -18.83 2.82 -8.10
CA ARG A 265 -18.72 3.83 -7.03
C ARG A 265 -19.86 3.74 -6.02
N ALA A 266 -21.08 3.42 -6.47
CA ALA A 266 -22.21 3.18 -5.57
C ALA A 266 -21.98 1.95 -4.66
N MET A 267 -21.35 0.89 -5.20
CA MET A 267 -20.94 -0.27 -4.42
C MET A 267 -19.82 0.08 -3.43
N VAL A 268 -18.81 0.87 -3.84
CA VAL A 268 -17.76 1.36 -2.93
C VAL A 268 -18.36 2.15 -1.77
N ARG A 269 -19.32 3.05 -2.03
CA ARG A 269 -20.00 3.84 -0.98
C ARG A 269 -20.60 2.96 0.11
N LYS A 270 -21.05 1.75 -0.20
CA LYS A 270 -21.66 0.81 0.76
C LYS A 270 -20.77 -0.39 1.10
N CYS A 271 -19.52 -0.41 0.64
CA CYS A 271 -18.63 -1.56 0.81
C CYS A 271 -18.42 -1.87 2.30
N PRO A 272 -18.71 -3.10 2.77
CA PRO A 272 -18.70 -3.45 4.19
C PRO A 272 -17.27 -3.69 4.68
N LYS A 273 -16.31 -3.88 3.76
CA LYS A 273 -14.95 -4.25 4.11
C LYS A 273 -14.24 -3.13 4.87
N ASN A 274 -13.73 -3.44 6.05
CA ASN A 274 -13.04 -2.47 6.91
C ASN A 274 -11.53 -2.32 6.61
N CYS A 275 -11.09 -2.53 5.34
CA CYS A 275 -9.68 -2.43 4.92
C CYS A 275 -8.96 -1.20 5.49
N TRP A 276 -7.63 -1.24 5.60
CA TRP A 276 -6.83 -0.04 5.87
C TRP A 276 -5.49 -0.02 5.13
N MET A 277 -5.56 -0.14 3.79
CA MET A 277 -4.37 -0.09 2.95
C MET A 277 -3.94 1.34 2.64
N VAL A 278 -2.63 1.60 2.59
CA VAL A 278 -2.05 2.93 2.32
C VAL A 278 -2.62 3.60 1.06
N GLY A 279 -2.83 2.84 -0.02
CA GLY A 279 -3.38 3.35 -1.28
C GLY A 279 -4.82 3.88 -1.17
N THR A 280 -5.60 3.40 -0.19
CA THR A 280 -6.97 3.89 0.05
C THR A 280 -7.08 4.83 1.24
N ALA A 281 -6.21 4.69 2.25
CA ALA A 281 -6.21 5.50 3.46
C ALA A 281 -5.50 6.85 3.25
N SER A 282 -4.34 6.85 2.55
CA SER A 282 -3.55 8.07 2.36
C SER A 282 -4.31 9.18 1.61
N PRO A 283 -5.03 8.91 0.49
CA PRO A 283 -5.79 9.96 -0.19
C PRO A 283 -6.84 10.63 0.72
N VAL A 284 -7.60 9.83 1.47
CA VAL A 284 -8.65 10.36 2.36
C VAL A 284 -8.07 11.03 3.61
N MET A 285 -6.89 10.62 4.08
CA MET A 285 -6.16 11.35 5.13
C MET A 285 -5.78 12.75 4.68
N HIS A 286 -5.34 12.93 3.43
CA HIS A 286 -5.03 14.25 2.89
C HIS A 286 -6.30 15.09 2.69
N LYS A 287 -7.38 14.49 2.17
CA LYS A 287 -8.67 15.16 1.96
C LYS A 287 -9.29 15.64 3.28
N TYR A 288 -9.26 14.80 4.31
CA TYR A 288 -9.84 15.06 5.63
C TYR A 288 -8.78 15.35 6.68
N ILE A 289 -7.75 16.14 6.30
CA ILE A 289 -6.53 16.39 7.09
C ILE A 289 -6.81 16.91 8.51
N LYS A 290 -7.96 17.56 8.73
CA LYS A 290 -8.36 18.07 10.05
C LYS A 290 -8.37 16.98 11.13
N TYR A 291 -8.73 15.72 10.81
CA TYR A 291 -8.76 14.65 11.82
C TYR A 291 -7.35 14.13 12.13
N PRO A 292 -6.54 13.68 11.14
CA PRO A 292 -5.16 13.27 11.42
C PRO A 292 -4.32 14.39 12.04
N LEU A 293 -4.48 15.64 11.58
CA LEU A 293 -3.73 16.78 12.11
C LEU A 293 -4.08 17.06 13.57
N LYS A 294 -5.37 17.14 13.91
CA LYS A 294 -5.81 17.37 15.29
C LYS A 294 -5.26 16.29 16.22
N TRP A 295 -5.39 15.03 15.83
CA TRP A 295 -4.86 13.90 16.61
C TRP A 295 -3.33 13.93 16.73
N ALA A 296 -2.62 14.20 15.63
CA ALA A 296 -1.17 14.24 15.59
C ALA A 296 -0.60 15.33 16.50
N LEU A 297 -1.16 16.55 16.45
CA LEU A 297 -0.72 17.65 17.31
C LEU A 297 -1.01 17.37 18.79
N GLN A 298 -2.19 16.85 19.11
CA GLN A 298 -2.54 16.47 20.49
C GLN A 298 -1.59 15.41 21.04
N ASN A 299 -1.29 14.36 20.26
CA ASN A 299 -0.41 13.29 20.70
C ASN A 299 1.07 13.67 20.67
N LYS A 300 1.49 14.57 19.78
CA LYS A 300 2.83 15.15 19.83
C LYS A 300 3.05 15.93 21.12
N LEU A 301 2.08 16.76 21.54
CA LEU A 301 2.14 17.47 22.83
C LEU A 301 2.18 16.51 24.02
N ARG A 302 1.37 15.44 23.99
CA ARG A 302 1.42 14.39 25.04
C ARG A 302 2.78 13.71 25.11
N SER A 303 3.35 13.34 23.96
CA SER A 303 4.68 12.75 23.85
C SER A 303 5.76 13.66 24.44
N MET A 304 5.72 14.97 24.14
CA MET A 304 6.64 15.97 24.72
C MET A 304 6.48 16.13 26.23
N GLN A 305 5.30 15.87 26.78
CA GLN A 305 5.01 15.89 28.22
C GLN A 305 5.31 14.56 28.92
N GLY A 306 5.88 13.56 28.22
CA GLY A 306 6.12 12.23 28.77
C GLY A 306 4.84 11.42 29.05
N LYS A 307 3.70 11.82 28.47
CA LYS A 307 2.42 11.13 28.63
C LYS A 307 2.26 10.05 27.56
N THR A 308 1.53 9.00 27.91
CA THR A 308 1.14 7.92 26.99
C THR A 308 0.32 8.45 25.81
N VAL A 309 0.44 7.79 24.66
CA VAL A 309 -0.35 8.11 23.46
C VAL A 309 -1.82 7.77 23.68
N CYS A 310 -2.72 8.57 23.12
CA CYS A 310 -4.15 8.34 23.15
C CYS A 310 -4.63 7.76 21.81
N LEU A 311 -4.96 6.47 21.79
CA LEU A 311 -5.41 5.74 20.61
C LEU A 311 -6.93 5.87 20.41
N ASP A 312 -7.35 7.07 20.05
CA ASP A 312 -8.75 7.42 19.81
C ASP A 312 -9.20 6.96 18.40
N LYS A 313 -9.40 5.65 18.23
CA LYS A 313 -9.81 4.96 16.99
C LYS A 313 -11.27 5.26 16.59
N LYS A 314 -11.59 6.53 16.38
CA LYS A 314 -12.95 7.00 16.08
C LYS A 314 -13.31 6.92 14.61
N TRP A 315 -14.57 6.58 14.36
CA TRP A 315 -15.22 6.82 13.08
C TRP A 315 -15.39 8.33 12.87
N CYS A 316 -14.67 8.86 11.87
CA CYS A 316 -14.69 10.27 11.51
C CYS A 316 -15.81 10.50 10.50
N ASP A 317 -17.00 10.88 10.98
CA ASP A 317 -18.12 11.21 10.10
C ASP A 317 -17.82 12.49 9.29
N VAL A 318 -17.81 12.30 7.97
CA VAL A 318 -17.62 13.32 6.94
C VAL A 318 -18.72 13.23 5.86
N GLY A 319 -19.86 12.63 6.19
CA GLY A 319 -21.02 12.46 5.29
C GLY A 319 -21.01 11.16 4.47
N GLN A 320 -20.17 10.19 4.84
CA GLN A 320 -20.15 8.88 4.21
C GLN A 320 -21.35 8.01 4.61
N ASP A 321 -21.68 7.04 3.77
CA ASP A 321 -22.75 6.08 4.05
C ASP A 321 -22.47 5.33 5.38
N PRO A 322 -23.46 5.21 6.29
CA PRO A 322 -23.30 4.54 7.56
C PRO A 322 -22.97 3.04 7.43
N CYS A 323 -23.16 2.44 6.25
CA CYS A 323 -22.80 1.06 5.97
C CYS A 323 -21.33 0.87 5.57
N GLN A 324 -20.62 1.94 5.18
CA GLN A 324 -19.27 1.79 4.66
C GLN A 324 -18.26 1.40 5.74
N GLY A 325 -17.46 0.38 5.44
CA GLY A 325 -16.35 -0.08 6.27
C GLY A 325 -16.78 -0.76 7.55
N ASP A 326 -18.05 -1.15 7.66
CA ASP A 326 -18.67 -1.87 8.76
C ASP A 326 -18.83 -3.34 8.34
N LEU A 327 -18.00 -4.23 8.90
CA LEU A 327 -17.91 -5.65 8.47
C LEU A 327 -19.25 -6.36 8.66
N ARG A 328 -20.03 -6.45 7.59
CA ARG A 328 -21.32 -7.16 7.56
C ARG A 328 -21.15 -8.55 6.97
N GLU A 329 -21.89 -9.50 7.54
CA GLU A 329 -21.91 -10.90 7.08
C GLU A 329 -22.72 -11.11 5.80
N LYS A 330 -23.59 -10.15 5.42
CA LYS A 330 -24.37 -10.17 4.17
C LYS A 330 -24.27 -8.83 3.45
N PHE A 331 -23.88 -8.86 2.17
CA PHE A 331 -23.72 -7.69 1.29
C PHE A 331 -24.68 -7.77 0.11
#